data_AF-A0AAW9CQW6-F1
#
_entry.id   AF-A0AAW9CQW6-F1
#
_cell.length_a   1.000
_cell.length_b   1.000
_cell.length_c   1.000
_cell.angle_alpha   90.00
_cell.angle_beta   90.00
_cell.angle_gamma   90.00
#
_symmetry.space_group_name_H-M   'P 1'
#
loop_
_entity.id
_entity.type
_entity.pdbx_description
1 polymer ?
#
loop_
_entity_poly.entity_id
_entity_poly.type
_entity_poly.pdbx_seq_one_letter_code
_entity_poly.pdbx_strand_id
1 'polypeptide(L)'
;MSRQSNSTTDFLSRTPRKGSPREKALRACITDERLATYNYEAQRRSCPALELYLWDHDMASACMGDIAILEVALRNRMDRQLSLLALEQNGTEDWYMAGLQFDDRTQYQIREAWNHLTPHQRKNHTHGHLIASLTFGFWRNLLEDGGTIHTRSGQTSAVQIMRTIYGAKDSIRHSPMGASMPVQWKNAGRESTRWIS
;
A
#
# COMPACT_ATOMS: atom_id res chain seq x y z
N MET A 1 -3.38 -42.87 -15.07
CA MET A 1 -3.94 -42.66 -13.72
C MET A 1 -4.07 -41.16 -13.50
N SER A 2 -5.33 -40.71 -13.51
CA SER A 2 -5.95 -39.48 -12.98
C SER A 2 -5.18 -38.14 -13.01
N ARG A 3 -5.48 -37.33 -14.03
CA ARG A 3 -5.47 -35.86 -13.93
C ARG A 3 -6.46 -35.46 -12.84
N GLN A 4 -5.98 -34.84 -11.76
CA GLN A 4 -6.85 -34.13 -10.82
C GLN A 4 -7.33 -32.84 -11.49
N SER A 5 -8.41 -32.95 -12.26
CA SER A 5 -9.33 -31.83 -12.46
C SER A 5 -10.15 -31.70 -11.18
N ASN A 6 -10.02 -30.57 -10.45
CA ASN A 6 -11.10 -29.89 -9.73
C ASN A 6 -10.53 -28.89 -8.72
N SER A 7 -10.53 -27.60 -9.07
CA SER A 7 -10.46 -26.51 -8.08
C SER A 7 -11.28 -25.28 -8.46
N THR A 8 -12.02 -25.32 -9.58
CA THR A 8 -12.82 -24.16 -10.05
C THR A 8 -14.28 -24.22 -9.57
N THR A 9 -14.73 -25.33 -9.00
CA THR A 9 -16.15 -25.58 -8.68
C THR A 9 -16.58 -25.21 -7.25
N ASP A 10 -15.69 -24.78 -6.36
CA ASP A 10 -16.02 -24.52 -4.95
C ASP A 10 -16.45 -23.07 -4.64
N PHE A 11 -16.45 -22.19 -5.64
CA PHE A 11 -16.85 -20.78 -5.43
C PHE A 11 -18.38 -20.63 -5.34
N LEU A 12 -19.14 -21.44 -6.09
CA LEU A 12 -20.60 -21.42 -6.11
C LEU A 12 -21.24 -22.36 -5.07
N SER A 13 -20.46 -23.20 -4.38
CA SER A 13 -20.96 -24.15 -3.37
C SER A 13 -21.35 -23.48 -2.03
N ARG A 14 -21.05 -22.18 -1.88
CA ARG A 14 -21.23 -21.43 -0.63
C ARG A 14 -22.59 -20.76 -0.49
N THR A 15 -23.37 -20.65 -1.57
CA THR A 15 -24.71 -20.06 -1.53
C THR A 15 -25.66 -21.01 -0.80
N PRO A 16 -26.27 -20.58 0.33
CA PRO A 16 -27.13 -21.46 1.09
C PRO A 16 -28.36 -21.86 0.26
N ARG A 17 -28.76 -23.13 0.38
CA ARG A 17 -29.99 -23.61 -0.28
C ARG A 17 -31.18 -22.75 0.14
N LYS A 18 -32.03 -22.41 -0.83
CA LYS A 18 -33.24 -21.61 -0.59
C LYS A 18 -34.10 -22.21 0.52
N GLY A 19 -34.51 -21.39 1.49
CA GLY A 19 -35.31 -21.76 2.66
C GLY A 19 -34.53 -22.40 3.81
N SER A 20 -33.22 -22.63 3.66
CA SER A 20 -32.40 -23.23 4.71
C SER A 20 -32.28 -22.34 5.96
N PRO A 21 -32.05 -22.91 7.16
CA PRO A 21 -31.77 -22.13 8.37
C PRO A 21 -30.61 -21.14 8.18
N ARG A 22 -29.58 -21.53 7.43
CA ARG A 22 -28.42 -20.68 7.11
C ARG A 22 -28.81 -19.48 6.25
N GLU A 23 -29.64 -19.67 5.22
CA GLU A 23 -30.14 -18.54 4.41
C GLU A 23 -30.94 -17.54 5.25
N LYS A 24 -31.84 -18.07 6.09
CA LYS A 24 -32.68 -17.25 6.99
C LYS A 24 -31.83 -16.44 7.97
N ALA A 25 -30.81 -17.07 8.56
CA ALA A 25 -29.87 -16.39 9.46
C ALA A 25 -29.10 -15.28 8.74
N LEU A 26 -28.56 -15.54 7.54
CA LEU A 26 -27.85 -14.52 6.75
C LEU A 26 -28.77 -13.34 6.40
N ARG A 27 -30.01 -13.59 6.00
CA ARG A 27 -30.99 -12.52 5.72
C ARG A 27 -31.38 -11.73 6.96
N ALA A 28 -31.38 -12.34 8.15
CA ALA A 28 -31.63 -11.62 9.39
C ALA A 28 -30.45 -10.73 9.80
N CYS A 29 -29.22 -11.10 9.43
CA CYS A 29 -28.01 -10.34 9.75
C CYS A 29 -27.66 -9.26 8.71
N ILE A 30 -28.06 -9.43 7.45
CA ILE A 30 -27.84 -8.46 6.37
C ILE A 30 -29.08 -7.59 6.26
N THR A 31 -28.94 -6.27 6.44
CA THR A 31 -30.09 -5.36 6.38
C THR A 31 -30.76 -5.37 5.01
N ASP A 32 -32.07 -5.18 4.98
CA ASP A 32 -32.84 -5.09 3.74
C ASP A 32 -32.33 -3.96 2.83
N GLU A 33 -31.87 -2.85 3.42
CA GLU A 33 -31.26 -1.73 2.69
C GLU A 33 -30.00 -2.17 1.92
N ARG A 34 -29.17 -3.04 2.50
CA ARG A 34 -27.99 -3.59 1.80
C ARG A 34 -28.39 -4.53 0.66
N LEU A 35 -29.44 -5.34 0.83
CA LEU A 35 -29.93 -6.21 -0.23
C LEU A 35 -30.71 -5.46 -1.32
N ALA A 36 -31.28 -4.29 -1.00
CA ALA A 36 -32.05 -3.47 -1.92
C ALA A 36 -31.24 -3.08 -3.16
N THR A 37 -29.95 -2.76 -3.00
CA THR A 37 -29.03 -2.45 -4.11
C THR A 37 -28.86 -3.61 -5.09
N TYR A 38 -29.00 -4.86 -4.63
CA TYR A 38 -28.84 -6.05 -5.46
C TYR A 38 -30.15 -6.54 -6.07
N ASN A 39 -31.31 -6.10 -5.56
CA ASN A 39 -32.61 -6.57 -6.03
C ASN A 39 -32.86 -6.27 -7.51
N TYR A 40 -32.49 -5.08 -8.00
CA TYR A 40 -32.67 -4.69 -9.40
C TYR A 40 -31.86 -5.59 -10.35
N GLU A 41 -30.58 -5.79 -10.08
CA GLU A 41 -29.70 -6.63 -10.90
C GLU A 41 -30.05 -8.12 -10.79
N ALA A 42 -30.46 -8.57 -9.60
CA ALA A 42 -30.92 -9.94 -9.37
C ALA A 42 -32.18 -10.27 -10.17
N GLN A 43 -33.13 -9.33 -10.27
CA GLN A 43 -34.33 -9.47 -11.11
C GLN A 43 -33.95 -9.58 -12.60
N ARG A 44 -33.08 -8.71 -13.10
CA ARG A 44 -32.62 -8.72 -14.51
C ARG A 44 -31.94 -10.03 -14.88
N ARG A 45 -31.18 -10.62 -13.95
CA ARG A 45 -30.41 -11.86 -14.15
C ARG A 45 -31.17 -13.12 -13.72
N SER A 46 -32.42 -12.98 -13.26
CA SER A 46 -33.24 -14.07 -12.75
C SER A 46 -32.55 -14.93 -11.68
N CYS A 47 -31.80 -14.29 -10.77
CA CYS A 47 -31.13 -14.95 -9.64
C CYS A 47 -31.56 -14.35 -8.28
N PRO A 48 -31.31 -15.03 -7.15
CA PRO A 48 -31.57 -14.47 -5.82
C PRO A 48 -30.62 -13.31 -5.48
N ALA A 49 -31.14 -12.20 -4.93
CA ALA A 49 -30.31 -11.05 -4.53
C ALA A 49 -29.24 -11.39 -3.48
N LEU A 50 -29.53 -12.33 -2.59
CA LEU A 50 -28.57 -12.81 -1.60
C LEU A 50 -27.38 -13.54 -2.26
N GLU A 51 -27.63 -14.29 -3.34
CA GLU A 51 -26.57 -14.98 -4.07
C GLU A 51 -25.65 -13.98 -4.78
N LEU A 52 -26.23 -12.95 -5.39
CA LEU A 52 -25.45 -11.86 -6.00
C LEU A 52 -24.62 -11.09 -4.95
N TYR A 53 -25.18 -10.83 -3.78
CA TYR A 53 -24.47 -10.20 -2.66
C TYR A 53 -23.29 -11.04 -2.17
N LEU A 54 -23.49 -12.35 -1.96
CA LEU A 54 -22.41 -13.24 -1.51
C LEU A 54 -21.31 -13.36 -2.56
N TRP A 55 -21.68 -13.40 -3.84
CA TRP A 55 -20.71 -13.41 -4.93
C TRP A 55 -19.87 -12.13 -4.98
N ASP A 56 -20.48 -10.95 -4.84
CA ASP A 56 -19.77 -9.67 -4.76
C ASP A 56 -18.83 -9.62 -3.55
N HIS A 57 -19.27 -10.13 -2.40
CA HIS A 57 -18.43 -10.26 -1.22
C HIS A 57 -17.23 -11.19 -1.44
N ASP A 58 -17.45 -12.36 -2.06
CA ASP A 58 -16.36 -13.30 -2.35
C ASP A 58 -15.36 -12.71 -3.37
N MET A 59 -15.84 -11.91 -4.34
CA MET A 59 -14.97 -11.17 -5.25
C MET A 59 -14.15 -10.10 -4.54
N ALA A 60 -14.78 -9.30 -3.67
CA ALA A 60 -14.07 -8.34 -2.85
C ALA A 60 -13.03 -9.03 -1.95
N SER A 61 -13.38 -10.16 -1.33
CA SER A 61 -12.50 -10.94 -0.48
C SER A 61 -11.29 -11.51 -1.23
N ALA A 62 -11.51 -12.01 -2.46
CA ALA A 62 -10.42 -12.51 -3.31
C ALA A 62 -9.38 -11.42 -3.60
N CYS A 63 -9.82 -10.18 -3.83
CA CYS A 63 -8.93 -9.04 -4.08
C CYS A 63 -8.14 -8.60 -2.83
N MET A 64 -8.64 -8.85 -1.61
CA MET A 64 -7.99 -8.37 -0.38
C MET A 64 -6.58 -8.96 -0.19
N GLY A 65 -6.35 -10.20 -0.63
CA GLY A 65 -5.02 -10.81 -0.56
C GLY A 65 -3.98 -10.07 -1.40
N ASP A 66 -4.35 -9.75 -2.65
CA ASP A 66 -3.46 -9.02 -3.57
C ASP A 66 -3.22 -7.58 -3.09
N ILE A 67 -4.27 -6.91 -2.57
CA ILE A 67 -4.15 -5.57 -2.00
C ILE A 67 -3.20 -5.57 -0.81
N ALA A 68 -3.24 -6.58 0.07
CA ALA A 68 -2.35 -6.67 1.21
C ALA A 68 -0.87 -6.80 0.80
N ILE A 69 -0.58 -7.58 -0.25
CA ILE A 69 0.78 -7.71 -0.80
C ILE A 69 1.23 -6.37 -1.42
N LEU A 70 0.36 -5.74 -2.20
CA LEU A 70 0.61 -4.43 -2.81
C LEU A 70 0.89 -3.37 -1.75
N GLU A 71 0.13 -3.34 -0.66
CA GLU A 71 0.30 -2.41 0.45
C GLU A 71 1.69 -2.53 1.08
N VAL A 72 2.15 -3.76 1.39
CA VAL A 72 3.49 -3.98 1.96
C VAL A 72 4.58 -3.51 1.01
N ALA A 73 4.46 -3.85 -0.28
CA ALA A 73 5.45 -3.44 -1.29
C ALA A 73 5.49 -1.91 -1.47
N LEU A 74 4.33 -1.27 -1.56
CA LEU A 74 4.18 0.18 -1.68
C LEU A 74 4.80 0.90 -0.48
N ARG A 75 4.40 0.49 0.73
CA ARG A 75 4.91 1.02 2.00
C ARG A 75 6.42 0.94 2.07
N ASN A 76 6.98 -0.27 1.88
CA ASN A 76 8.42 -0.48 2.01
C ASN A 76 9.20 0.35 0.96
N ARG A 77 8.62 0.54 -0.24
CA ARG A 77 9.25 1.36 -1.27
C ARG A 77 9.20 2.84 -0.92
N MET A 78 8.05 3.35 -0.49
CA MET A 78 7.90 4.75 -0.11
C MET A 78 8.75 5.11 1.10
N ASP A 79 8.69 4.29 2.15
CA ASP A 79 9.49 4.46 3.36
C ASP A 79 10.98 4.59 3.04
N ARG A 80 11.52 3.68 2.20
CA ARG A 80 12.91 3.75 1.75
C ARG A 80 13.24 5.05 1.04
N GLN A 81 12.33 5.58 0.21
CA GLN A 81 12.60 6.79 -0.57
C GLN A 81 12.51 8.05 0.29
N LEU A 82 11.52 8.11 1.20
CA LEU A 82 11.43 9.18 2.19
C LEU A 82 12.66 9.18 3.12
N SER A 83 13.11 8.01 3.55
CA SER A 83 14.31 7.86 4.39
C SER A 83 15.56 8.38 3.70
N LEU A 84 15.74 8.09 2.40
CA LEU A 84 16.87 8.61 1.62
C LEU A 84 16.82 10.13 1.49
N LEU A 85 15.65 10.69 1.20
CA LEU A 85 15.46 12.15 1.10
C LEU A 85 15.75 12.84 2.42
N ALA A 86 15.23 12.30 3.51
CA ALA A 86 15.48 12.80 4.85
C ALA A 86 16.96 12.72 5.23
N LEU A 87 17.64 11.64 4.83
CA LEU A 87 19.07 11.47 5.06
C LEU A 87 19.87 12.53 4.31
N GLU A 88 19.53 12.78 3.05
CA GLU A 88 20.18 13.81 2.21
C GLU A 88 19.94 15.24 2.72
N GLN A 89 18.74 15.55 3.20
CA GLN A 89 18.37 16.92 3.60
C GLN A 89 18.70 17.25 5.06
N ASN A 90 18.61 16.27 5.96
CA ASN A 90 18.58 16.48 7.40
C ASN A 90 19.46 15.48 8.17
N GLY A 91 20.14 14.55 7.50
CA GLY A 91 21.09 13.62 8.13
C GLY A 91 20.45 12.51 8.96
N THR A 92 19.17 12.22 8.77
CA THR A 92 18.45 11.14 9.46
C THR A 92 17.61 10.32 8.49
N GLU A 93 17.53 9.01 8.70
CA GLU A 93 16.63 8.12 7.94
C GLU A 93 15.18 8.18 8.46
N ASP A 94 14.98 8.64 9.70
CA ASP A 94 13.66 8.83 10.30
C ASP A 94 12.96 10.05 9.68
N TRP A 95 12.42 9.87 8.47
CA TRP A 95 11.84 10.96 7.66
C TRP A 95 10.69 11.71 8.33
N TYR A 96 9.99 11.06 9.25
CA TYR A 96 8.93 11.66 10.06
C TYR A 96 9.47 12.58 11.18
N MET A 97 10.77 12.48 11.51
CA MET A 97 11.47 13.39 12.42
C MET A 97 12.32 14.43 11.70
N ALA A 98 12.58 14.25 10.40
CA ALA A 98 13.46 15.09 9.59
C ALA A 98 12.92 16.51 9.32
N GLY A 99 11.69 16.84 9.75
CA GLY A 99 11.10 18.15 9.48
C GLY A 99 10.67 18.34 8.02
N LEU A 100 10.45 17.24 7.29
CA LEU A 100 9.82 17.26 5.97
C LEU A 100 8.43 17.91 6.09
N GLN A 101 8.14 18.83 5.18
CA GLN A 101 6.93 19.63 5.21
C GLN A 101 5.76 18.85 4.60
N PHE A 102 5.13 17.98 5.39
CA PHE A 102 3.86 17.34 5.02
C PHE A 102 2.66 18.23 5.37
N ASP A 103 1.53 17.98 4.70
CA ASP A 103 0.25 18.62 5.02
C ASP A 103 -0.28 18.21 6.42
N ASP A 104 -1.24 18.98 6.94
CA ASP A 104 -1.80 18.76 8.28
C ASP A 104 -2.41 17.37 8.45
N ARG A 105 -3.00 16.83 7.39
CA ARG A 105 -3.62 15.50 7.38
C ARG A 105 -2.58 14.41 7.58
N THR A 106 -1.48 14.45 6.82
CA THR A 106 -0.38 13.49 6.91
C THR A 106 0.29 13.58 8.28
N GLN A 107 0.54 14.80 8.77
CA GLN A 107 1.11 15.03 10.10
C GLN A 107 0.22 14.48 11.22
N TYR A 108 -1.10 14.65 11.10
CA TYR A 108 -2.05 14.07 12.04
C TYR A 108 -1.99 12.54 12.04
N GLN A 109 -1.97 11.91 10.87
CA GLN A 109 -1.90 10.44 10.76
C GLN A 109 -0.61 9.86 11.35
N ILE A 110 0.53 10.51 11.13
CA ILE A 110 1.81 10.10 11.73
C ILE A 110 1.74 10.19 13.26
N ARG A 111 1.16 11.27 13.79
CA ARG A 111 1.02 11.49 15.23
C ARG A 111 0.10 10.47 15.89
N GLU A 112 -1.04 10.18 15.27
CA GLU A 112 -1.95 9.15 15.77
C GLU A 112 -1.28 7.77 15.76
N ALA A 113 -0.61 7.42 14.65
CA ALA A 113 0.14 6.17 14.54
C ALA A 113 1.22 6.05 15.64
N TRP A 114 1.92 7.15 15.94
CA TRP A 114 2.89 7.21 17.03
C TRP A 114 2.25 7.06 18.42
N ASN A 115 1.09 7.69 18.64
CA ASN A 115 0.34 7.63 19.88
C ASN A 115 -0.19 6.21 20.18
N HIS A 116 -0.46 5.42 19.14
CA HIS A 116 -0.86 4.03 19.28
C HIS A 116 0.30 3.06 19.59
N LEU A 117 1.55 3.47 19.43
CA LEU A 117 2.69 2.64 19.79
C LEU A 117 2.78 2.46 21.31
N THR A 118 3.02 1.23 21.75
CA THR A 118 3.25 0.93 23.17
C THR A 118 4.55 1.56 23.66
N PRO A 119 4.70 1.80 24.98
CA PRO A 119 5.95 2.32 25.54
C PRO A 119 7.19 1.48 25.22
N HIS A 120 7.03 0.16 25.04
CA HIS A 120 8.12 -0.72 24.65
C HIS A 120 8.53 -0.52 23.19
N GLN A 121 7.56 -0.42 22.27
CA GLN A 121 7.81 -0.18 20.84
C GLN A 121 8.48 1.16 20.57
N ARG A 122 8.16 2.19 21.36
CA ARG A 122 8.83 3.51 21.26
C ARG A 122 10.29 3.50 21.73
N LYS A 123 10.69 2.52 22.55
CA LYS A 123 12.06 2.40 23.07
C LYS A 123 12.95 1.54 22.17
N ASN A 124 12.39 0.54 21.50
CA ASN A 124 13.14 -0.44 20.72
C ASN A 124 12.69 -0.41 19.25
N HIS A 125 13.50 0.20 18.38
CA HIS A 125 13.35 0.14 16.92
C HIS A 125 12.01 0.73 16.43
N THR A 126 11.81 2.02 16.71
CA THR A 126 10.55 2.73 16.49
C THR A 126 10.14 2.86 15.03
N HIS A 127 11.11 3.02 14.12
CA HIS A 127 10.87 3.21 12.69
C HIS A 127 9.97 2.10 12.11
N GLY A 128 10.41 0.84 12.16
CA GLY A 128 9.64 -0.27 11.59
C GLY A 128 8.25 -0.43 12.20
N HIS A 129 8.08 -0.17 13.50
CA HIS A 129 6.79 -0.25 14.17
C HIS A 129 5.85 0.89 13.75
N LEU A 130 6.36 2.10 13.61
CA LEU A 130 5.60 3.25 13.12
C LEU A 130 5.17 3.04 11.67
N ILE A 131 6.11 2.65 10.81
CA ILE A 131 5.82 2.36 9.40
C ILE A 131 4.76 1.26 9.30
N ALA A 132 4.86 0.21 10.12
CA ALA A 132 3.88 -0.86 10.14
C ALA A 132 2.48 -0.45 10.65
N SER A 133 2.37 0.58 11.49
CA SER A 133 1.07 1.06 12.00
C SER A 133 0.36 2.03 11.06
N LEU A 134 1.05 2.56 10.04
CA LEU A 134 0.44 3.40 8.99
C LEU A 134 -0.32 2.53 7.98
N THR A 135 -1.62 2.84 7.82
CA THR A 135 -2.54 2.08 6.94
C THR A 135 -2.28 2.32 5.46
N PHE A 136 -2.76 1.44 4.58
CA PHE A 136 -2.76 1.65 3.12
C PHE A 136 -3.23 3.05 2.69
N GLY A 137 -4.25 3.57 3.38
CA GLY A 137 -4.80 4.89 3.13
C GLY A 137 -3.76 6.00 3.28
N PHE A 138 -2.87 5.91 4.27
CA PHE A 138 -1.78 6.88 4.45
C PHE A 138 -0.86 6.94 3.23
N TRP A 139 -0.36 5.78 2.79
CA TRP A 139 0.58 5.67 1.66
C TRP A 139 -0.03 6.16 0.34
N ARG A 140 -1.32 5.91 0.14
CA ARG A 140 -2.07 6.46 -0.99
C ARG A 140 -2.23 7.97 -0.90
N ASN A 141 -2.57 8.53 0.27
CA ASN A 141 -2.75 9.98 0.43
C ASN A 141 -1.47 10.77 0.10
N LEU A 142 -0.29 10.20 0.37
CA LEU A 142 0.99 10.80 -0.02
C LEU A 142 1.16 10.96 -1.54
N LEU A 143 0.42 10.21 -2.35
CA LEU A 143 0.44 10.29 -3.82
C LEU A 143 -0.63 11.22 -4.40
N GLU A 144 -1.69 11.50 -3.64
CA GLU A 144 -2.74 12.45 -4.04
C GLU A 144 -2.22 13.88 -3.96
N ASP A 145 -2.91 14.85 -4.58
CA ASP A 145 -2.50 16.27 -4.61
C ASP A 145 -2.45 16.95 -3.21
N GLY A 146 -2.75 16.23 -2.12
CA GLY A 146 -2.50 16.62 -0.72
C GLY A 146 -1.17 16.12 -0.13
N GLY A 147 -0.46 15.20 -0.80
CA GLY A 147 0.87 14.73 -0.43
C GLY A 147 2.01 15.67 -0.84
N THR A 148 1.78 16.99 -0.78
CA THR A 148 2.80 17.99 -1.11
C THR A 148 3.88 17.99 -0.04
N ILE A 149 5.11 17.64 -0.42
CA ILE A 149 6.29 17.88 0.42
C ILE A 149 6.84 19.25 -0.01
N HIS A 150 6.73 20.26 0.85
CA HIS A 150 7.37 21.55 0.56
C HIS A 150 8.88 21.42 0.76
N THR A 151 9.63 21.39 -0.34
CA THR A 151 11.09 21.45 -0.31
C THR A 151 11.55 22.91 -0.34
N ARG A 152 12.77 23.20 0.12
CA ARG A 152 13.34 24.56 0.18
C ARG A 152 13.41 25.26 -1.20
N SER A 153 13.18 24.55 -2.30
CA SER A 153 13.13 25.07 -3.68
C SER A 153 11.72 25.13 -4.30
N GLY A 154 10.64 24.89 -3.54
CA GLY A 154 9.24 24.99 -4.01
C GLY A 154 8.35 23.79 -3.62
N GLN A 155 7.02 23.95 -3.79
CA GLN A 155 6.04 22.89 -3.54
C GLN A 155 6.23 21.77 -4.56
N THR A 156 6.50 20.55 -4.11
CA THR A 156 6.76 19.41 -5.02
C THR A 156 6.01 18.19 -4.51
N SER A 157 5.13 17.60 -5.34
CA SER A 157 4.45 16.34 -5.00
C SER A 157 5.48 15.22 -4.76
N ALA A 158 5.18 14.28 -3.86
CA ALA A 158 6.01 13.09 -3.64
C ALA A 158 6.26 12.30 -4.95
N VAL A 159 5.30 12.34 -5.88
CA VAL A 159 5.44 11.75 -7.23
C VAL A 159 6.53 12.46 -8.03
N GLN A 160 6.60 13.78 -7.94
CA GLN A 160 7.58 14.60 -8.64
C GLN A 160 8.96 14.47 -7.99
N ILE A 161 9.05 14.30 -6.66
CA ILE A 161 10.31 13.99 -5.97
C ILE A 161 10.84 12.62 -6.40
N MET A 162 9.98 11.60 -6.42
CA MET A 162 10.34 10.28 -6.95
C MET A 162 10.86 10.40 -8.39
N ARG A 163 10.17 11.15 -9.25
CA ARG A 163 10.60 11.40 -10.63
C ARG A 163 11.96 12.10 -10.73
N THR A 164 12.26 13.04 -9.83
CA THR A 164 13.57 13.73 -9.77
C THR A 164 14.68 12.81 -9.29
N ILE A 165 14.46 11.96 -8.29
CA ILE A 165 15.46 10.99 -7.81
C ILE A 165 15.77 9.96 -8.90
N TYR A 166 14.76 9.44 -9.62
CA TYR A 166 15.00 8.53 -10.74
C TYR A 166 15.56 9.24 -11.98
N GLY A 167 15.15 10.48 -12.28
CA GLY A 167 15.63 11.26 -13.43
C GLY A 167 17.05 11.84 -13.26
N ALA A 168 17.47 12.14 -12.02
CA ALA A 168 18.83 12.58 -11.72
C ALA A 168 19.88 11.49 -12.02
N LYS A 169 19.49 10.20 -11.93
CA LYS A 169 20.35 9.09 -12.31
C LYS A 169 20.68 9.04 -13.81
N ASP A 170 19.83 9.60 -14.67
CA ASP A 170 20.08 9.64 -16.12
C ASP A 170 20.79 10.93 -16.55
N SER A 171 20.64 12.03 -15.81
CA SER A 171 21.38 13.28 -16.06
C SER A 171 22.87 13.17 -15.70
N ILE A 172 23.23 12.37 -14.68
CA ILE A 172 24.64 12.13 -14.30
C ILE A 172 25.39 11.29 -15.37
N ARG A 173 24.68 10.64 -16.30
CA ARG A 173 25.30 9.87 -17.38
C ARG A 173 25.81 10.73 -18.55
N HIS A 174 25.46 12.01 -18.62
CA HIS A 174 25.74 12.86 -19.78
C HIS A 174 26.39 14.23 -19.48
N SER A 175 27.03 14.40 -18.32
CA SER A 175 27.92 15.57 -18.06
C SER A 175 29.39 15.22 -18.31
N PRO A 176 30.13 15.97 -19.16
CA PRO A 176 31.52 15.72 -19.48
C PRO A 176 32.42 16.28 -18.37
N MET A 177 32.51 15.57 -17.24
CA MET A 177 33.49 15.86 -16.20
C MET A 177 34.01 14.54 -15.60
N GLY A 178 34.43 13.63 -16.48
CA GLY A 178 34.96 12.30 -16.14
C GLY A 178 36.39 12.27 -15.62
N ALA A 179 36.92 13.36 -15.03
CA ALA A 179 38.35 13.44 -14.70
C ALA A 179 38.69 13.43 -13.20
N SER A 180 37.72 13.40 -12.28
CA SER A 180 38.07 13.34 -10.85
C SER A 180 36.96 12.70 -10.00
N MET A 181 37.00 11.37 -9.87
CA MET A 181 36.23 10.64 -8.86
C MET A 181 37.18 9.79 -8.00
N PRO A 182 37.07 9.83 -6.66
CA PRO A 182 37.87 9.00 -5.75
C PRO A 182 37.64 7.50 -5.97
N VAL A 183 38.72 6.71 -5.91
CA VAL A 183 38.77 5.26 -6.20
C VAL A 183 37.75 4.44 -5.40
N GLN A 184 37.31 4.94 -4.25
CA GLN A 184 36.36 4.28 -3.34
C GLN A 184 34.95 4.09 -3.95
N TRP A 185 34.58 4.85 -4.99
CA TRP A 185 33.26 4.76 -5.64
C TRP A 185 33.22 3.83 -6.86
N LYS A 186 34.37 3.33 -7.35
CA LYS A 186 34.42 2.38 -8.48
C LYS A 186 34.02 0.95 -8.09
N ASN A 187 34.06 0.61 -6.81
CA ASN A 187 33.84 -0.78 -6.35
C ASN A 187 32.41 -1.06 -5.86
N ALA A 188 31.63 -0.05 -5.50
CA ALA A 188 30.26 -0.22 -5.01
C ALA A 188 29.27 -0.76 -6.08
N GLY A 189 29.58 -0.58 -7.37
CA GLY A 189 28.75 -1.08 -8.48
C GLY A 189 28.87 -2.60 -8.74
N ARG A 190 29.89 -3.26 -8.19
CA ARG A 190 30.16 -4.69 -8.45
C ARG A 190 29.49 -5.65 -7.48
N GLU A 191 29.02 -5.17 -6.32
CA GLU A 191 28.43 -6.01 -5.28
C GLU A 191 26.90 -6.19 -5.42
N SER A 192 26.26 -5.38 -6.27
CA SER A 192 24.80 -5.40 -6.50
C SER A 192 24.32 -6.62 -7.33
N THR A 193 25.19 -7.26 -8.11
CA THR A 193 24.82 -8.39 -8.97
C THR A 193 24.93 -9.77 -8.30
N ARG A 194 25.29 -9.84 -7.01
CA ARG A 194 25.53 -11.13 -6.33
C ARG A 194 24.31 -11.75 -5.64
N TRP A 195 23.16 -11.07 -5.61
CA TRP A 195 21.97 -11.52 -4.88
C TRP A 195 20.78 -11.89 -5.78
N ILE A 196 21.02 -12.19 -7.06
CA ILE A 196 20.04 -12.81 -7.95
C ILE A 196 20.64 -14.10 -8.50
N SER A 197 20.55 -15.17 -7.72
CA SER A 197 20.62 -16.59 -8.13
C SER A 197 19.99 -17.45 -7.04
#